data_AF-A0A2H1HKQ1-F1
#
_entry.id   AF-A0A2H1HKQ1-F1
#
_cell.length_a   1.000
_cell.length_b   1.000
_cell.length_c   1.000
_cell.angle_alpha   90.00
_cell.angle_beta   90.00
_cell.angle_gamma   90.00
#
_symmetry.space_group_name_H-M   'P 1'
#
loop_
_entity.id
_entity.type
_entity.pdbx_description
1 polymer ?
#
loop_
_entity_poly.entity_id
_entity_poly.type
_entity_poly.pdbx_seq_one_letter_code
_entity_poly.pdbx_strand_id
1 'polypeptide(L)'
;MVPLPEPRTDDNSTADLTGVIRARRKQVWRQRLLLIGAIAAVLVIAAVLWFSPLLALDKVSVKGSELIDHEQVSESVLHTDGGTPLPRVRPGTVEKNVLEEFPRAKEASVHYSGPRSLSIVITDRNPVLAITTAEGFKLFDDEAVNLGTVEKVPKGVTVLKDSGGAPDQKTVAAVIRFMAELRPGLRSDLASIHAKDENNLAGVIDKGKAQAKVAFGDSTSASLKMRTALQLAADGRTDIDVSVPSVPVTN
;
A
#
# COMPACT_ATOMS: atom_id res chain seq x y z
N MET A 1 0.92 -84.69 -56.78
CA MET A 1 0.23 -83.39 -56.75
C MET A 1 -0.82 -83.45 -55.65
N VAL A 2 -0.53 -82.86 -54.50
CA VAL A 2 -1.47 -82.77 -53.38
C VAL A 2 -2.37 -81.57 -53.65
N PRO A 3 -3.71 -81.71 -53.62
CA PRO A 3 -4.61 -80.59 -53.85
C PRO A 3 -4.48 -79.57 -52.72
N LEU A 4 -4.40 -78.29 -53.07
CA LEU A 4 -4.37 -77.21 -52.08
C LEU A 4 -5.68 -77.23 -51.28
N PRO A 5 -5.63 -77.11 -49.94
CA PRO A 5 -6.82 -77.05 -49.11
C PRO A 5 -7.66 -75.83 -49.47
N GLU A 6 -8.98 -76.01 -49.50
CA GLU A 6 -9.94 -74.96 -49.84
C GLU A 6 -9.81 -73.76 -48.91
N PRO A 7 -10.00 -72.53 -49.42
CA PRO A 7 -9.99 -71.34 -48.59
C PRO A 7 -11.11 -71.44 -47.55
N ARG A 8 -10.72 -71.46 -46.27
CA ARG A 8 -11.61 -71.34 -45.11
C ARG A 8 -12.39 -70.03 -45.22
N THR A 9 -13.67 -70.12 -45.56
CA THR A 9 -14.64 -69.00 -45.60
C THR A 9 -15.43 -68.89 -44.29
N ASP A 10 -14.80 -69.22 -43.17
CA ASP A 10 -15.30 -69.00 -41.82
C ASP A 10 -14.68 -67.74 -41.18
N ASP A 11 -14.49 -66.68 -41.96
CA ASP A 11 -14.25 -65.34 -41.44
C ASP A 11 -15.56 -64.67 -41.00
N ASN A 12 -16.22 -65.26 -39.99
CA ASN A 12 -17.22 -64.56 -39.17
C ASN A 12 -16.57 -63.64 -38.13
N SER A 13 -15.28 -63.27 -38.31
CA SER A 13 -14.52 -62.35 -37.45
C SER A 13 -15.06 -60.91 -37.39
N THR A 14 -16.07 -60.56 -38.20
CA THR A 14 -16.72 -59.24 -38.18
C THR A 14 -17.93 -59.16 -37.24
N ALA A 15 -18.47 -60.29 -36.76
CA ALA A 15 -19.76 -60.30 -36.05
C ALA A 15 -19.69 -59.86 -34.57
N ASP A 16 -18.54 -59.93 -33.89
CA ASP A 16 -18.46 -59.63 -32.45
C ASP A 16 -17.60 -58.39 -32.09
N LEU A 17 -17.11 -57.65 -33.09
CA LEU A 17 -16.48 -56.35 -32.81
C LEU A 17 -17.53 -55.30 -32.41
N THR A 18 -18.75 -55.39 -32.93
CA THR A 18 -19.81 -54.42 -32.65
C THR A 18 -20.37 -54.52 -31.23
N GLY A 19 -20.32 -55.71 -30.62
CA GLY A 19 -20.71 -55.95 -29.23
C GLY A 19 -19.71 -55.38 -28.24
N VAL A 20 -18.42 -55.67 -28.46
CA VAL A 20 -17.30 -55.14 -27.64
C VAL A 20 -17.18 -53.62 -27.76
N ILE A 21 -17.36 -53.05 -28.96
CA ILE A 21 -17.37 -51.59 -29.18
C ILE A 21 -18.58 -50.95 -28.48
N ARG A 22 -19.78 -51.54 -28.53
CA ARG A 22 -20.96 -51.02 -27.81
C ARG A 22 -20.82 -51.11 -26.30
N ALA A 23 -20.26 -52.20 -25.77
CA ALA A 23 -20.00 -52.38 -24.35
C ALA A 23 -18.98 -51.36 -23.82
N ARG A 24 -17.85 -51.17 -24.52
CA ARG A 24 -16.86 -50.12 -24.21
C ARG A 24 -17.47 -48.72 -24.31
N ARG A 25 -18.27 -48.45 -25.34
CA ARG A 25 -18.96 -47.15 -25.50
C ARG A 25 -19.92 -46.89 -24.34
N LYS A 26 -20.70 -47.88 -23.90
CA LYS A 26 -21.62 -47.77 -22.75
C LYS A 26 -20.87 -47.55 -21.42
N GLN A 27 -19.72 -48.21 -21.23
CA GLN A 27 -18.86 -48.00 -20.05
C GLN A 27 -18.26 -46.60 -20.03
N VAL A 28 -17.71 -46.13 -21.16
CA VAL A 28 -17.18 -44.77 -21.29
C VAL A 28 -18.28 -43.72 -21.10
N TRP A 29 -19.49 -43.95 -21.63
CA TRP A 29 -20.64 -43.07 -21.42
C TRP A 29 -21.09 -43.03 -19.95
N ARG A 30 -21.14 -44.18 -19.26
CA ARG A 30 -21.43 -44.23 -17.82
C ARG A 30 -20.39 -43.47 -17.01
N GLN A 31 -19.10 -43.64 -17.31
CA GLN A 31 -18.02 -42.90 -16.64
C GLN A 31 -18.13 -41.39 -16.91
N ARG A 32 -18.44 -40.98 -18.14
CA ARG A 32 -18.68 -39.57 -18.47
C ARG A 32 -19.89 -39.00 -17.72
N LEU A 33 -20.99 -39.73 -17.65
CA LEU A 33 -22.18 -39.30 -16.91
C LEU A 33 -21.90 -39.19 -15.41
N LEU A 34 -21.14 -40.13 -14.82
CA LEU A 34 -20.71 -40.05 -13.43
C LEU A 34 -19.80 -38.84 -13.19
N LEU A 35 -18.87 -38.56 -14.12
CA LEU A 35 -17.99 -37.40 -14.02
C LEU A 35 -18.76 -36.08 -14.15
N ILE A 36 -19.71 -36.00 -15.09
CA ILE A 36 -20.61 -34.83 -15.23
C ILE A 36 -21.46 -34.66 -13.96
N GLY A 37 -22.02 -35.76 -13.43
CA GLY A 37 -22.79 -35.74 -12.20
C GLY A 37 -21.96 -35.29 -10.99
N ALA A 38 -20.71 -35.73 -10.89
CA ALA A 38 -19.79 -35.31 -9.84
C ALA A 38 -19.45 -33.82 -9.96
N ILE A 39 -19.15 -33.32 -11.16
CA ILE A 39 -18.90 -31.88 -11.39
C ILE A 39 -20.15 -31.06 -11.06
N ALA A 40 -21.33 -31.49 -11.51
CA ALA A 40 -22.59 -30.81 -11.20
C ALA A 40 -22.85 -30.77 -9.68
N ALA A 41 -22.61 -31.87 -8.97
CA ALA A 41 -22.73 -31.91 -7.52
C ALA A 41 -21.77 -30.94 -6.82
N VAL A 42 -20.50 -30.87 -7.25
CA VAL A 42 -19.52 -29.91 -6.73
C VAL A 42 -19.96 -28.47 -6.97
N LEU A 43 -20.48 -28.16 -8.17
CA LEU A 43 -20.98 -26.82 -8.49
C LEU A 43 -22.19 -26.42 -7.63
N VAL A 44 -23.11 -27.35 -7.39
CA VAL A 44 -24.24 -27.11 -6.48
C VAL A 44 -23.76 -26.85 -5.06
N ILE A 45 -22.83 -27.65 -4.55
CA ILE A 45 -22.24 -27.44 -3.21
C ILE A 45 -21.54 -26.08 -3.14
N ALA A 46 -20.73 -25.73 -4.15
CA ALA A 46 -20.05 -24.44 -4.21
C ALA A 46 -21.05 -23.27 -4.23
N ALA A 47 -22.13 -23.37 -5.01
CA ALA A 47 -23.19 -22.36 -5.03
C ALA A 47 -23.88 -22.23 -3.67
N VAL A 48 -24.21 -23.36 -3.01
CA VAL A 48 -24.79 -23.34 -1.66
C VAL A 48 -23.84 -22.66 -0.69
N LEU A 49 -22.56 -23.03 -0.66
CA LEU A 49 -21.56 -22.41 0.22
C LEU A 49 -21.36 -20.91 -0.08
N TRP A 50 -21.50 -20.49 -1.34
CA TRP A 50 -21.36 -19.10 -1.77
C TRP A 50 -22.47 -18.19 -1.24
N PHE A 51 -23.70 -18.72 -1.09
CA PHE A 51 -24.86 -17.97 -0.58
C PHE A 51 -25.21 -18.33 0.86
N SER A 52 -24.55 -19.33 1.46
CA SER A 52 -24.88 -19.82 2.78
C SER A 52 -24.24 -19.00 3.90
N PRO A 53 -25.00 -18.70 4.97
CA PRO A 53 -24.45 -18.03 6.16
C PRO A 53 -23.49 -18.92 6.96
N LEU A 54 -23.33 -20.20 6.61
CA LEU A 54 -22.38 -21.11 7.26
C LEU A 54 -20.92 -20.63 7.15
N LEU A 55 -20.59 -19.91 6.07
CA LEU A 55 -19.27 -19.30 5.88
C LEU A 55 -19.30 -17.78 6.09
N ALA A 56 -20.34 -17.24 6.73
CA ALA A 56 -20.41 -15.82 7.04
C ALA A 56 -19.20 -15.36 7.86
N LEU A 57 -18.64 -14.20 7.50
CA LEU A 57 -17.60 -13.55 8.28
C LEU A 57 -18.10 -13.24 9.69
N ASP A 58 -17.32 -13.66 10.67
CA ASP A 58 -17.67 -13.59 12.10
C ASP A 58 -16.50 -13.14 12.96
N LYS A 59 -15.26 -13.35 12.49
CA LYS A 59 -14.05 -13.00 13.24
C LYS A 59 -13.05 -12.25 12.39
N VAL A 60 -12.58 -11.12 12.90
CA VAL A 60 -11.50 -10.34 12.31
C VAL A 60 -10.38 -10.23 13.34
N SER A 61 -9.15 -10.59 12.97
CA SER A 61 -7.97 -10.40 13.80
C SER A 61 -7.10 -9.32 13.17
N VAL A 62 -6.77 -8.29 13.94
CA VAL A 62 -5.92 -7.18 13.50
C VAL A 62 -4.58 -7.25 14.23
N LYS A 63 -3.47 -6.95 13.55
CA LYS A 63 -2.11 -6.89 14.11
C LYS A 63 -1.27 -5.83 13.41
N GLY A 64 -0.16 -5.44 14.02
CA GLY A 64 0.91 -4.65 13.40
C GLY A 64 0.88 -3.15 13.67
N SER A 65 -0.25 -2.59 14.10
CA SER A 65 -0.38 -1.17 14.42
C SER A 65 -0.13 -0.89 15.92
N GLU A 66 0.50 0.25 16.21
CA GLU A 66 0.59 0.86 17.53
C GLU A 66 -0.20 2.19 17.59
N LEU A 67 -0.44 2.83 16.45
CA LEU A 67 -1.13 4.12 16.34
C LEU A 67 -2.66 4.00 16.20
N ILE A 68 -3.17 2.82 15.86
CA ILE A 68 -4.58 2.54 15.62
C ILE A 68 -5.04 1.43 16.55
N ASP A 69 -6.22 1.60 17.12
CA ASP A 69 -6.86 0.59 17.95
C ASP A 69 -7.32 -0.60 17.09
N HIS A 70 -6.82 -1.78 17.42
CA HIS A 70 -7.13 -3.03 16.69
C HIS A 70 -8.59 -3.41 16.83
N GLU A 71 -9.21 -3.12 17.97
CA GLU A 71 -10.62 -3.44 18.22
C GLU A 71 -11.51 -2.60 17.30
N GLN A 72 -11.25 -1.29 17.20
CA GLN A 72 -11.98 -0.37 16.30
C GLN A 72 -11.92 -0.82 14.84
N VAL A 73 -10.75 -1.24 14.35
CA VAL A 73 -10.64 -1.73 12.96
C VAL A 73 -11.41 -3.03 12.79
N SER A 74 -11.33 -3.96 13.75
CA SER A 74 -12.05 -5.22 13.68
C SER A 74 -13.57 -5.04 13.68
N GLU A 75 -14.07 -4.12 14.49
CA GLU A 75 -15.49 -3.77 14.59
C GLU A 75 -15.99 -3.07 13.33
N SER A 76 -15.25 -2.12 12.77
CA SER A 76 -15.60 -1.46 11.51
C SER A 76 -15.77 -2.48 10.37
N VAL A 77 -14.82 -3.42 10.25
CA VAL A 77 -14.88 -4.46 9.22
C VAL A 77 -16.04 -5.42 9.47
N LEU A 78 -16.30 -5.81 10.71
CA LEU A 78 -17.45 -6.65 11.06
C LEU A 78 -18.78 -5.93 10.85
N HIS A 79 -18.85 -4.62 11.07
CA HIS A 79 -20.05 -3.84 10.82
C HIS A 79 -20.38 -3.78 9.32
N THR A 80 -19.35 -3.69 8.47
CA THR A 80 -19.51 -3.54 7.02
C THR A 80 -19.69 -4.89 6.30
N ASP A 81 -18.88 -5.88 6.63
CA ASP A 81 -18.80 -7.17 5.93
C ASP A 81 -19.28 -8.36 6.78
N GLY A 82 -19.59 -8.15 8.06
CA GLY A 82 -20.10 -9.20 8.94
C GLY A 82 -21.40 -9.80 8.43
N GLY A 83 -21.56 -11.11 8.63
CA GLY A 83 -22.71 -11.84 8.08
C GLY A 83 -22.59 -12.18 6.58
N THR A 84 -21.66 -11.56 5.85
CA THR A 84 -21.42 -11.87 4.44
C THR A 84 -20.64 -13.17 4.29
N PRO A 85 -21.06 -14.12 3.44
CA PRO A 85 -20.27 -15.33 3.16
C PRO A 85 -18.86 -14.97 2.71
N LEU A 86 -17.84 -15.53 3.38
CA LEU A 86 -16.42 -15.24 3.15
C LEU A 86 -15.98 -15.34 1.67
N PRO A 87 -16.48 -16.29 0.85
CA PRO A 87 -16.17 -16.31 -0.59
C PRO A 87 -16.61 -15.06 -1.37
N ARG A 88 -17.59 -14.31 -0.85
CA ARG A 88 -18.09 -13.06 -1.43
C ARG A 88 -17.33 -11.83 -0.95
N VAL A 89 -16.72 -11.90 0.23
CA VAL A 89 -15.91 -10.80 0.76
C VAL A 89 -14.69 -10.61 -0.14
N ARG A 90 -14.38 -9.37 -0.49
CA ARG A 90 -13.24 -9.05 -1.35
C ARG A 90 -12.16 -8.39 -0.50
N PRO A 91 -11.02 -9.08 -0.22
CA PRO A 91 -9.95 -8.52 0.59
C PRO A 91 -9.50 -7.14 0.13
N GLY A 92 -9.29 -6.94 -1.17
CA GLY A 92 -8.91 -5.63 -1.71
C GLY A 92 -9.96 -4.51 -1.57
N THR A 93 -11.23 -4.84 -1.32
CA THR A 93 -12.25 -3.84 -0.95
C THR A 93 -12.15 -3.52 0.54
N VAL A 94 -12.00 -4.55 1.39
CA VAL A 94 -11.78 -4.37 2.84
C VAL A 94 -10.52 -3.55 3.11
N GLU A 95 -9.42 -3.83 2.41
CA GLU A 95 -8.16 -3.08 2.50
C GLU A 95 -8.37 -1.58 2.23
N LYS A 96 -9.10 -1.25 1.15
CA LYS A 96 -9.40 0.14 0.80
C LYS A 96 -10.27 0.82 1.84
N ASN A 97 -11.34 0.15 2.28
CA ASN A 97 -12.25 0.71 3.30
C ASN A 97 -11.49 1.01 4.60
N VAL A 98 -10.61 0.10 5.04
CA VAL A 98 -9.76 0.32 6.22
C VAL A 98 -8.82 1.51 6.02
N LEU A 99 -8.19 1.65 4.86
CA LEU A 99 -7.29 2.80 4.59
C LEU A 99 -8.04 4.14 4.50
N GLU A 100 -9.29 4.14 4.03
CA GLU A 100 -10.14 5.34 3.98
C GLU A 100 -10.62 5.77 5.37
N GLU A 101 -11.00 4.82 6.22
CA GLU A 101 -11.52 5.10 7.56
C GLU A 101 -10.41 5.39 8.59
N PHE A 102 -9.22 4.80 8.40
CA PHE A 102 -8.08 4.95 9.30
C PHE A 102 -6.87 5.58 8.57
N PRO A 103 -6.84 6.92 8.36
CA PRO A 103 -5.76 7.60 7.63
C PRO A 103 -4.35 7.44 8.20
N ARG A 104 -4.23 7.01 9.47
CA ARG A 104 -2.94 6.71 10.11
C ARG A 104 -2.32 5.40 9.63
N ALA A 105 -3.08 4.56 8.94
CA ALA A 105 -2.58 3.34 8.31
C ALA A 105 -1.93 3.72 6.97
N LYS A 106 -0.69 3.27 6.77
CA LYS A 106 0.00 3.39 5.47
C LYS A 106 -0.46 2.28 4.53
N GLU A 107 -0.56 1.08 5.09
CA GLU A 107 -0.93 -0.12 4.36
C GLU A 107 -1.80 -1.01 5.26
N ALA A 108 -2.79 -1.65 4.64
CA ALA A 108 -3.58 -2.70 5.25
C ALA A 108 -3.54 -3.91 4.31
N SER A 109 -3.08 -5.05 4.81
CA SER A 109 -3.08 -6.32 4.07
C SER A 109 -4.10 -7.26 4.67
N VAL A 110 -5.08 -7.69 3.88
CA VAL A 110 -6.18 -8.54 4.33
C VAL A 110 -6.03 -9.94 3.76
N HIS A 111 -6.00 -10.93 4.64
CA HIS A 111 -5.91 -12.34 4.27
C HIS A 111 -7.03 -13.16 4.91
N TYR A 112 -7.42 -14.25 4.24
CA TYR A 112 -8.27 -15.26 4.86
C TYR A 112 -7.48 -16.02 5.92
N SER A 113 -8.02 -16.07 7.14
CA SER A 113 -7.37 -16.74 8.27
C SER A 113 -8.10 -18.01 8.74
N GLY A 114 -9.24 -18.33 8.10
CA GLY A 114 -10.07 -19.48 8.44
C GLY A 114 -11.35 -19.52 7.60
N PRO A 115 -12.28 -20.45 7.88
CA PRO A 115 -13.52 -20.61 7.09
C PRO A 115 -14.53 -19.47 7.27
N ARG A 116 -14.39 -18.67 8.34
CA ARG A 116 -15.29 -17.56 8.73
C ARG A 116 -14.51 -16.34 9.24
N SER A 117 -13.22 -16.23 8.90
CA SER A 117 -12.35 -15.26 9.53
C SER A 117 -11.36 -14.60 8.58
N LEU A 118 -11.07 -13.33 8.88
CA LEU A 118 -10.03 -12.53 8.24
C LEU A 118 -8.92 -12.20 9.22
N SER A 119 -7.70 -12.06 8.70
CA SER A 119 -6.57 -11.44 9.38
C SER A 119 -6.15 -10.20 8.63
N ILE A 120 -6.02 -9.09 9.35
CA ILE A 120 -5.61 -7.80 8.82
C ILE A 120 -4.27 -7.45 9.46
N VAL A 121 -3.27 -7.16 8.64
CA VAL A 121 -1.99 -6.62 9.07
C VAL A 121 -1.97 -5.16 8.66
N ILE A 122 -1.80 -4.28 9.65
CA ILE A 122 -1.73 -2.83 9.45
C ILE A 122 -0.30 -2.38 9.66
N THR A 123 0.18 -1.55 8.73
CA THR A 123 1.44 -0.84 8.87
C THR A 123 1.14 0.63 9.11
N ASP A 124 1.63 1.18 10.20
CA ASP A 124 1.41 2.58 10.57
C ASP A 124 2.21 3.56 9.69
N ARG A 125 1.66 4.76 9.48
CA ARG A 125 2.39 5.88 8.87
C ARG A 125 3.42 6.43 9.85
N ASN A 126 4.62 6.69 9.32
CA ASN A 126 5.68 7.33 10.08
C ASN A 126 5.67 8.86 9.83
N PRO A 127 5.46 9.70 10.84
CA PRO A 127 5.52 11.15 10.66
C PRO A 127 6.94 11.59 10.29
N VAL A 128 7.06 12.48 9.29
CA VAL A 128 8.35 13.04 8.86
C VAL A 128 8.39 14.57 8.96
N LEU A 129 7.22 15.21 8.95
CA LEU A 129 7.07 16.65 9.07
C LEU A 129 6.01 17.01 10.11
N ALA A 130 6.28 18.04 10.90
CA ALA A 130 5.33 18.67 11.81
C ALA A 130 5.20 20.14 11.44
N ILE A 131 3.99 20.65 11.34
CA ILE A 131 3.71 22.06 11.07
C ILE A 131 3.13 22.67 12.32
N THR A 132 3.73 23.74 12.82
CA THR A 132 3.19 24.49 13.96
C THR A 132 1.83 25.09 13.57
N THR A 133 0.82 24.94 14.41
CA THR A 133 -0.49 25.58 14.26
C THR A 133 -0.91 26.20 15.60
N ALA A 134 -2.00 26.97 15.62
CA ALA A 134 -2.55 27.51 16.88
C ALA A 134 -3.00 26.43 17.86
N GLU A 135 -3.37 25.24 17.36
CA GLU A 135 -3.90 24.11 18.14
C GLU A 135 -2.81 23.09 18.54
N GLY A 136 -1.57 23.25 18.06
CA GLY A 136 -0.47 22.32 18.34
C GLY A 136 0.41 22.08 17.13
N PHE A 137 0.76 20.82 16.87
CA PHE A 137 1.58 20.41 15.73
C PHE A 137 0.81 19.45 14.84
N LYS A 138 0.60 19.86 13.59
CA LYS A 138 -0.03 19.01 12.57
C LYS A 138 1.03 18.12 11.93
N LEU A 139 0.84 16.81 12.00
CA LEU A 139 1.81 15.83 11.51
C LEU A 139 1.50 15.41 10.08
N PHE A 140 2.56 15.21 9.30
CA PHE A 140 2.51 14.71 7.94
C PHE A 140 3.57 13.63 7.73
N ASP A 141 3.24 12.65 6.89
CA ASP A 141 4.15 11.57 6.51
C ASP A 141 4.91 11.88 5.20
N ASP A 142 5.60 10.88 4.65
CA ASP A 142 6.38 10.99 3.42
C ASP A 142 5.52 11.23 2.16
N GLU A 143 4.22 10.94 2.22
CA GLU A 143 3.25 11.15 1.14
C GLU A 143 2.46 12.46 1.29
N ALA A 144 2.82 13.30 2.27
CA ALA A 144 2.12 14.54 2.63
C ALA A 144 0.66 14.31 3.09
N VAL A 145 0.38 13.16 3.69
CA VAL A 145 -0.91 12.83 4.30
C VAL A 145 -0.95 13.38 5.73
N ASN A 146 -2.04 14.05 6.08
CA ASN A 146 -2.26 14.59 7.42
C ASN A 146 -2.59 13.48 8.43
N LEU A 147 -1.75 13.31 9.45
CA LEU A 147 -1.91 12.29 10.51
C LEU A 147 -2.66 12.83 11.75
N GLY A 148 -3.05 14.10 11.72
CA GLY A 148 -3.74 14.81 12.81
C GLY A 148 -2.83 15.78 13.57
N THR A 149 -3.39 16.37 14.62
CA THR A 149 -2.71 17.35 15.48
C THR A 149 -2.27 16.68 16.78
N VAL A 150 -1.04 16.97 17.22
CA VAL A 150 -0.48 16.53 18.50
C VAL A 150 0.05 17.72 19.28
N GLU A 151 0.06 17.62 20.61
CA GLU A 151 0.60 18.68 21.47
C GLU A 151 2.14 18.75 21.44
N LYS A 152 2.79 17.61 21.21
CA LYS A 152 4.26 17.47 21.23
C LYS A 152 4.74 16.76 19.99
N VAL A 153 5.77 17.34 19.35
CA VAL A 153 6.40 16.77 18.16
C VAL A 153 7.13 15.47 18.51
N PRO A 154 6.89 14.36 17.78
CA PRO A 154 7.64 13.11 17.97
C PRO A 154 9.14 13.31 17.68
N LYS A 155 9.99 12.52 18.33
CA LYS A 155 11.45 12.61 18.14
C LYS A 155 11.81 12.34 16.67
N GLY A 156 12.70 13.15 16.10
CA GLY A 156 13.20 12.99 14.73
C GLY A 156 12.32 13.58 13.63
N VAL A 157 11.16 14.15 13.97
CA VAL A 157 10.27 14.84 13.03
C VAL A 157 10.76 16.27 12.80
N THR A 158 10.85 16.70 11.54
CA THR A 158 11.24 18.08 11.22
C THR A 158 10.09 19.04 11.46
N VAL A 159 10.35 20.16 12.12
CA VAL A 159 9.34 21.19 12.38
C VAL A 159 9.43 22.30 11.33
N LEU A 160 8.36 22.48 10.58
CA LEU A 160 8.10 23.64 9.73
C LEU A 160 7.39 24.70 10.56
N LYS A 161 8.00 25.87 10.70
CA LYS A 161 7.34 27.01 11.36
C LYS A 161 6.35 27.63 10.40
N ASP A 162 5.14 27.85 10.89
CA ASP A 162 4.09 28.55 10.17
C ASP A 162 4.55 29.98 9.79
N SER A 163 4.33 30.36 8.53
CA SER A 163 4.68 31.67 7.98
C SER A 163 3.47 32.62 7.87
N GLY A 164 2.34 32.30 8.49
CA GLY A 164 1.13 33.14 8.52
C GLY A 164 -0.16 32.46 8.05
N GLY A 165 -0.19 31.14 8.05
CA GLY A 165 -1.33 30.29 7.68
C GLY A 165 -0.88 28.87 7.34
N ALA A 166 -1.76 27.89 7.54
CA ALA A 166 -1.47 26.50 7.22
C ALA A 166 -1.08 26.37 5.72
N PRO A 167 0.11 25.87 5.39
CA PRO A 167 0.55 25.72 4.01
C PRO A 167 -0.34 24.74 3.26
N ASP A 168 -0.51 24.96 1.96
CA ASP A 168 -1.28 24.06 1.10
C ASP A 168 -0.57 22.71 0.91
N GLN A 169 -1.31 21.71 0.44
CA GLN A 169 -0.77 20.35 0.29
C GLN A 169 0.45 20.29 -0.63
N LYS A 170 0.50 21.16 -1.65
CA LYS A 170 1.63 21.20 -2.58
C LYS A 170 2.90 21.74 -1.92
N THR A 171 2.78 22.79 -1.11
CA THR A 171 3.89 23.33 -0.32
C THR A 171 4.41 22.31 0.68
N VAL A 172 3.51 21.60 1.38
CA VAL A 172 3.88 20.51 2.29
C VAL A 172 4.64 19.41 1.56
N ALA A 173 4.14 18.97 0.40
CA ALA A 173 4.81 17.98 -0.42
C ALA A 173 6.20 18.46 -0.92
N ALA A 174 6.34 19.73 -1.30
CA ALA A 174 7.61 20.31 -1.71
C ALA A 174 8.64 20.29 -0.57
N VAL A 175 8.24 20.68 0.64
CA VAL A 175 9.08 20.61 1.84
C VAL A 175 9.52 19.17 2.12
N ILE A 176 8.59 18.21 2.07
CA ILE A 176 8.91 16.79 2.30
C ILE A 176 9.93 16.28 1.27
N ARG A 177 9.73 16.57 -0.02
CA ARG A 177 10.67 16.18 -1.09
C ARG A 177 12.05 16.79 -0.88
N PHE A 178 12.10 18.10 -0.58
CA PHE A 178 13.35 18.79 -0.29
C PHE A 178 14.09 18.11 0.86
N MET A 179 13.38 17.86 1.97
CA MET A 179 13.93 17.23 3.17
C MET A 179 14.32 15.76 2.97
N ALA A 180 13.65 15.03 2.07
CA ALA A 180 13.93 13.63 1.74
C ALA A 180 15.23 13.48 0.92
N GLU A 181 15.58 14.48 0.11
CA GLU A 181 16.83 14.47 -0.67
C GLU A 181 18.06 14.82 0.19
N LEU A 182 17.87 15.42 1.37
CA LEU A 182 18.97 15.76 2.29
C LEU A 182 19.44 14.52 3.07
N ARG A 183 20.72 14.18 2.90
CA ARG A 183 21.40 13.18 3.75
C ARG A 183 21.38 13.60 5.22
N PRO A 184 21.44 12.65 6.19
CA PRO A 184 21.32 12.95 7.62
C PRO A 184 22.23 14.09 8.13
N GLY A 185 23.47 14.14 7.66
CA GLY A 185 24.41 15.22 8.04
C GLY A 185 24.07 16.60 7.47
N LEU A 186 23.49 16.68 6.27
CA LEU A 186 22.99 17.96 5.73
C LEU A 186 21.73 18.39 6.46
N ARG A 187 20.88 17.43 6.83
CA ARG A 187 19.64 17.68 7.55
C ARG A 187 19.88 18.23 8.95
N SER A 188 20.93 17.76 9.64
CA SER A 188 21.28 18.24 10.99
C SER A 188 21.78 19.68 11.02
N ASP A 189 22.35 20.17 9.92
CA ASP A 189 22.84 21.55 9.82
C ASP A 189 21.71 22.57 9.55
N LEU A 190 20.52 22.09 9.16
CA LEU A 190 19.34 22.91 8.94
C LEU A 190 18.53 23.04 10.24
N ALA A 191 18.65 24.18 10.91
CA ALA A 191 17.99 24.45 12.18
C ALA A 191 16.48 24.67 12.04
N SER A 192 16.05 25.35 10.98
CA SER A 192 14.63 25.48 10.65
C SER A 192 14.43 25.58 9.15
N ILE A 193 13.25 25.14 8.71
CA ILE A 193 12.75 25.34 7.35
C ILE A 193 11.47 26.18 7.43
N HIS A 194 11.25 26.98 6.40
CA HIS A 194 10.11 27.85 6.17
C HIS A 194 9.68 27.70 4.73
N ALA A 195 8.38 27.79 4.47
CA ALA A 195 7.85 27.72 3.11
C ALA A 195 6.69 28.69 2.99
N LYS A 196 6.76 29.60 2.01
CA LYS A 196 5.64 30.47 1.65
C LYS A 196 4.73 29.81 0.62
N ASP A 197 5.34 29.12 -0.34
CA ASP A 197 4.71 28.33 -1.39
C ASP A 197 5.68 27.23 -1.87
N GLU A 198 5.26 26.39 -2.81
CA GLU A 198 6.03 25.27 -3.37
C GLU A 198 7.36 25.68 -4.06
N ASN A 199 7.49 26.96 -4.44
CA ASN A 199 8.66 27.52 -5.12
C ASN A 199 9.48 28.47 -4.23
N ASN A 200 9.08 28.63 -2.97
CA ASN A 200 9.71 29.56 -2.04
C ASN A 200 9.94 28.89 -0.69
N LEU A 201 10.91 27.97 -0.71
CA LEU A 201 11.52 27.34 0.44
C LEU A 201 12.68 28.18 0.95
N ALA A 202 12.72 28.40 2.25
CA ALA A 202 13.79 29.08 2.94
C ALA A 202 14.15 28.32 4.22
N GLY A 203 15.34 28.53 4.75
CA GLY A 203 15.74 27.91 6.00
C GLY A 203 16.85 28.67 6.70
N VAL A 204 17.17 28.18 7.90
CA VAL A 204 18.25 28.72 8.73
C VAL A 204 19.26 27.60 8.95
N ILE A 205 20.51 27.87 8.60
CA ILE A 205 21.64 27.02 8.93
C ILE A 205 22.21 27.52 10.26
N ASP A 206 22.40 26.60 11.22
CA ASP A 206 23.02 26.91 12.51
C ASP A 206 24.30 26.09 12.69
N LYS A 207 25.46 26.78 12.68
CA LYS A 207 26.78 26.18 12.97
C LYS A 207 27.34 26.64 14.32
N GLY A 208 26.48 27.07 15.25
CA GLY A 208 26.82 27.48 16.60
C GLY A 208 27.48 28.85 16.73
N LYS A 209 28.42 29.21 15.83
CA LYS A 209 29.12 30.51 15.84
C LYS A 209 28.39 31.61 15.05
N ALA A 210 27.55 31.23 14.08
CA ALA A 210 26.77 32.13 13.25
C ALA A 210 25.54 31.38 12.69
N GLN A 211 24.44 32.12 12.51
CA GLN A 211 23.25 31.66 11.80
C GLN A 211 23.23 32.30 10.41
N ALA A 212 22.93 31.50 9.39
CA ALA A 212 22.77 31.98 8.02
C ALA A 212 21.34 31.70 7.53
N LYS A 213 20.67 32.73 7.03
CA LYS A 213 19.38 32.64 6.35
C LYS A 213 19.64 32.25 4.90
N VAL A 214 18.92 31.24 4.44
CA VAL A 214 19.09 30.68 3.11
C VAL A 214 17.76 30.64 2.37
N ALA A 215 17.70 31.22 1.19
CA ALA A 215 16.61 31.02 0.23
C ALA A 215 16.99 29.86 -0.71
N PHE A 216 16.19 28.78 -0.69
CA PHE A 216 16.38 27.60 -1.53
C PHE A 216 15.52 27.63 -2.79
N GLY A 217 14.48 28.47 -2.84
CA GLY A 217 13.52 28.48 -3.95
C GLY A 217 12.69 27.20 -3.96
N ASP A 218 12.67 26.46 -5.06
CA ASP A 218 11.92 25.19 -5.15
C ASP A 218 12.62 24.00 -4.46
N SER A 219 11.91 22.87 -4.41
CA SER A 219 12.40 21.62 -3.84
C SER A 219 13.48 20.90 -4.67
N THR A 220 13.83 21.40 -5.86
CA THR A 220 14.75 20.69 -6.76
C THR A 220 16.21 20.87 -6.36
N SER A 221 17.03 19.85 -6.65
CA SER A 221 18.48 19.87 -6.40
C SER A 221 18.83 20.22 -4.95
N ALA A 222 18.01 19.78 -3.98
CA ALA A 222 18.09 20.19 -2.59
C ALA A 222 19.46 19.87 -1.99
N SER A 223 20.02 18.70 -2.32
CA SER A 223 21.36 18.30 -1.86
C SER A 223 22.46 19.25 -2.37
N LEU A 224 22.37 19.72 -3.61
CA LEU A 224 23.34 20.67 -4.18
C LEU A 224 23.18 22.05 -3.55
N LYS A 225 21.95 22.57 -3.50
CA LYS A 225 21.65 23.87 -2.89
C LYS A 225 22.11 23.95 -1.43
N MET A 226 21.85 22.90 -0.65
CA MET A 226 22.27 22.84 0.75
C MET A 226 23.79 22.80 0.90
N ARG A 227 24.52 22.07 0.06
CA ARG A 227 25.99 22.08 0.09
C ARG A 227 26.57 23.45 -0.24
N THR A 228 26.04 24.11 -1.27
CA THR A 228 26.47 25.47 -1.65
C THR A 228 26.18 26.46 -0.52
N ALA A 229 24.99 26.39 0.08
CA ALA A 229 24.64 27.22 1.22
C ALA A 229 25.55 26.99 2.44
N LEU A 230 25.88 25.72 2.75
CA LEU A 230 26.77 25.39 3.85
C LEU A 230 28.21 25.87 3.64
N GLN A 231 28.68 25.90 2.39
CA GLN A 231 29.98 26.46 2.03
C GLN A 231 29.98 27.98 2.20
N LEU A 232 28.98 28.68 1.64
CA LEU A 232 28.86 30.14 1.78
C LEU A 232 28.68 30.57 3.25
N ALA A 233 27.92 29.82 4.04
CA ALA A 233 27.79 30.06 5.47
C ALA A 233 29.11 29.84 6.23
N ALA A 234 29.92 28.85 5.82
CA ALA A 234 31.25 28.63 6.39
C ALA A 234 32.23 29.78 6.04
N ASP A 235 32.05 30.42 4.89
CA ASP A 235 32.78 31.62 4.46
C ASP A 235 32.27 32.90 5.16
N GLY A 236 31.33 32.79 6.09
CA GLY A 236 30.83 33.89 6.93
C GLY A 236 29.64 34.66 6.34
N ARG A 237 28.98 34.16 5.29
CA ARG A 237 27.78 34.79 4.72
C ARG A 237 26.55 34.51 5.58
N THR A 238 25.76 35.54 5.84
CA THR A 238 24.56 35.46 6.68
C THR A 238 23.26 35.44 5.89
N ASP A 239 23.24 36.01 4.69
CA ASP A 239 22.07 36.05 3.80
C ASP A 239 22.46 35.46 2.45
N ILE A 240 21.96 34.25 2.18
CA ILE A 240 22.36 33.40 1.06
C ILE A 240 21.13 33.08 0.20
N ASP A 241 21.20 33.31 -1.10
CA ASP A 241 20.20 32.86 -2.06
C ASP A 241 20.82 31.81 -3.00
N VAL A 242 20.32 30.58 -2.91
CA VAL A 242 20.68 29.43 -3.74
C VAL A 242 19.47 28.88 -4.50
N SER A 243 18.45 29.72 -4.74
CA SER A 243 17.28 29.38 -5.55
C SER A 243 17.67 28.92 -6.96
N VAL A 244 18.72 29.52 -7.53
CA VAL A 244 19.37 29.11 -8.77
C VAL A 244 20.80 28.65 -8.44
N PRO A 245 21.09 27.33 -8.40
CA PRO A 245 22.38 26.82 -7.93
C PRO A 245 23.59 27.32 -8.72
N SER A 246 23.39 27.69 -10.00
CA SER A 246 24.44 28.18 -10.89
C SER A 246 24.84 29.63 -10.65
N VAL A 247 24.04 30.42 -9.92
CA VAL A 247 24.32 31.84 -9.63
C VAL A 247 23.88 32.17 -8.20
N PRO A 248 24.64 31.74 -7.17
CA PRO A 248 24.31 32.09 -5.80
C PRO A 248 24.51 33.60 -5.57
N VAL A 249 23.53 34.24 -4.93
CA VAL A 249 23.61 35.65 -4.54
C VAL A 249 23.82 35.74 -3.03
N THR A 250 24.73 36.61 -2.60
CA THR A 250 24.96 36.91 -1.18
C THR A 250 24.79 38.40 -0.98
N ASN A 251 23.93 38.81 -0.06
CA ASN A 251 23.73 40.22 0.29
C ASN A 251 24.41 40.57 1.61
#